data_AF-A0A349JZU2-F1
#
_entry.id   AF-A0A349JZU2-F1
#
_cell.length_a   1.000
_cell.length_b   1.000
_cell.length_c   1.000
_cell.angle_alpha   90.00
_cell.angle_beta   90.00
_cell.angle_gamma   90.00
#
_symmetry.space_group_name_H-M   'P 1'
#
loop_
_entity.id
_entity.type
_entity.pdbx_description
1 polymer ?
#
loop_
_entity_poly.entity_id
_entity_poly.type
_entity_poly.pdbx_seq_one_letter_code
_entity_poly.pdbx_strand_id
1 'polypeptide(L)'
;LHDLNRLEYFDHSDEGQVRGWRSIHVSDGDHPYLDKWWVPGLCIGYEHTFVHQVADFLASLSSGEPCNPTFRDALETAKVCDAVLASAADRSWKDV
;
A
#
# COMPACT_ATOMS: atom_id res chain seq x y z
N LEU A 1 18.91 1.13 -16.72
CA LEU A 1 18.65 2.05 -15.59
C LEU A 1 17.24 1.77 -15.10
N HIS A 2 17.01 1.74 -13.78
CA HIS A 2 15.65 1.52 -13.25
C HIS A 2 14.76 2.74 -13.55
N ASP A 3 13.53 2.50 -14.03
CA ASP A 3 12.50 3.52 -14.13
C ASP A 3 11.57 3.40 -12.91
N LEU A 4 11.70 4.33 -11.97
CA LEU A 4 10.95 4.32 -10.71
C LEU A 4 9.49 4.80 -10.89
N ASN A 5 9.13 5.31 -12.07
CA ASN A 5 7.77 5.76 -12.38
C ASN A 5 6.96 4.70 -13.14
N ARG A 6 7.50 3.49 -13.29
CA ARG A 6 6.85 2.39 -14.01
C ARG A 6 6.83 1.11 -13.19
N LEU A 7 5.64 0.52 -13.11
CA LEU A 7 5.46 -0.85 -12.61
C LEU A 7 5.42 -1.79 -13.82
N GLU A 8 6.32 -2.76 -13.83
CA GLU A 8 6.29 -3.86 -14.78
C GLU A 8 5.36 -4.95 -14.25
N TYR A 9 4.27 -5.20 -14.96
CA TYR A 9 3.22 -6.13 -14.58
C TYR A 9 3.11 -7.26 -15.60
N PHE A 10 3.05 -8.49 -15.11
CA PHE A 10 2.84 -9.68 -15.93
C PHE A 10 1.68 -10.50 -15.37
N ASP A 11 0.76 -10.89 -16.24
CA ASP A 11 -0.33 -11.79 -15.91
C ASP A 11 -0.29 -13.02 -16.81
N HIS A 12 -0.18 -14.20 -16.21
CA HIS A 12 -0.18 -15.46 -16.96
C HIS A 12 -1.59 -15.84 -17.45
N SER A 13 -2.64 -15.26 -16.89
CA SER A 13 -4.03 -15.52 -17.30
C SER A 13 -4.36 -14.94 -18.67
N ASP A 14 -3.53 -14.02 -19.19
CA ASP A 14 -3.66 -13.49 -20.54
C ASP A 14 -3.57 -14.57 -21.61
N GLU A 15 -4.33 -14.38 -22.70
CA GLU A 15 -4.28 -15.24 -23.88
C GLU A 15 -2.85 -15.31 -24.43
N GLY A 16 -2.37 -16.53 -24.70
CA GLY A 16 -0.97 -16.79 -25.03
C GLY A 16 -0.39 -16.01 -26.21
N GLN A 17 -1.21 -15.61 -27.19
CA GLN A 17 -0.74 -14.82 -28.35
C GLN A 17 -0.48 -13.35 -28.02
N VAL A 18 -1.18 -12.79 -27.01
CA VAL A 18 -1.06 -11.39 -26.61
C VAL A 18 -0.40 -11.22 -25.23
N ARG A 19 -0.09 -12.33 -24.56
CA ARG A 19 0.57 -12.37 -23.26
C ARG A 19 1.94 -11.71 -23.33
N GLY A 20 2.13 -10.69 -22.49
CA GLY A 20 3.37 -9.94 -22.44
C GLY A 20 3.44 -9.05 -21.21
N TRP A 21 4.62 -8.45 -21.01
CA TRP A 21 4.82 -7.44 -19.97
C TRP A 21 4.03 -6.18 -20.29
N ARG A 22 3.32 -5.66 -19.29
CA ARG A 22 2.69 -4.35 -19.32
C ARG A 22 3.53 -3.39 -18.50
N SER A 23 3.81 -2.23 -19.07
CA SER A 23 4.50 -1.15 -18.38
C SER A 23 3.49 -0.09 -17.93
N ILE A 24 3.18 -0.05 -16.64
CA ILE A 24 2.15 0.81 -16.06
C ILE A 24 2.81 2.06 -15.50
N HIS A 25 2.39 3.23 -15.96
CA HIS A 25 2.84 4.50 -15.38
C HIS A 25 2.16 4.72 -14.02
N VAL A 26 2.95 4.87 -12.96
CA VAL A 26 2.43 4.94 -11.58
C VAL A 26 2.41 6.35 -11.00
N SER A 27 2.81 7.37 -11.77
CA SER A 27 2.82 8.77 -11.32
C SER A 27 1.70 9.63 -11.93
N ASP A 28 0.71 9.01 -12.59
CA ASP A 28 -0.44 9.73 -13.14
C ASP A 28 -1.45 10.13 -12.05
N GLY A 29 -2.21 11.20 -12.28
CA GLY A 29 -3.14 11.77 -11.31
C GLY A 29 -4.34 10.87 -10.97
N ASP A 30 -4.64 9.88 -11.83
CA ASP A 30 -5.70 8.90 -11.60
C ASP A 30 -5.38 7.92 -10.46
N HIS A 31 -4.10 7.83 -10.05
CA HIS A 31 -3.69 7.00 -8.91
C HIS A 31 -3.99 7.70 -7.58
N PRO A 32 -4.24 6.94 -6.49
CA PRO A 32 -4.51 7.52 -5.18
C PRO A 32 -3.46 8.57 -4.77
N TYR A 33 -3.96 9.72 -4.31
CA TYR A 33 -3.22 10.90 -3.87
C TYR A 33 -2.40 11.64 -4.93
N LEU A 34 -2.21 11.12 -6.15
CA LEU A 34 -1.26 11.68 -7.10
C LEU A 34 -1.72 12.96 -7.78
N ASP A 35 -3.03 13.19 -7.83
CA ASP A 35 -3.61 14.47 -8.24
C ASP A 35 -3.27 15.64 -7.28
N LYS A 36 -2.64 15.36 -6.13
CA LYS A 36 -2.22 16.37 -5.13
C LYS A 36 -0.74 16.75 -5.23
N TRP A 37 0.02 16.14 -6.14
CA TRP A 37 1.48 16.33 -6.25
C TRP A 37 1.89 16.90 -7.60
N TRP A 38 3.03 16.43 -8.11
CA TRP A 38 3.71 16.96 -9.28
C TRP A 38 3.11 16.43 -10.59
N VAL A 39 3.58 16.96 -11.72
CA VAL A 39 3.27 16.39 -13.03
C VAL A 39 3.81 14.95 -13.17
N PRO A 40 3.16 14.09 -13.98
CA PRO A 40 3.58 12.70 -14.13
C PRO A 40 5.04 12.55 -14.59
N GLY A 41 5.76 11.61 -13.99
CA GLY A 41 7.19 11.36 -14.22
C GLY A 41 8.11 11.93 -13.13
N LEU A 42 7.57 12.70 -12.19
CA LEU A 42 8.29 13.18 -11.01
C LEU A 42 7.99 12.28 -9.81
N CYS A 43 8.98 11.51 -9.38
CA CYS A 43 8.83 10.55 -8.30
C CYS A 43 8.43 11.24 -6.99
N ILE A 44 7.52 10.60 -6.25
CA ILE A 44 7.34 10.82 -4.82
C ILE A 44 8.11 9.75 -4.04
N GLY A 45 8.23 9.93 -2.73
CA GLY A 45 9.03 9.06 -1.88
C GLY A 45 8.41 8.79 -0.51
N TYR A 46 9.16 8.10 0.34
CA TYR A 46 8.74 7.64 1.67
C TYR A 46 8.07 8.72 2.53
N GLU A 47 8.58 9.95 2.48
CA GLU A 47 8.02 11.10 3.21
C GLU A 47 6.56 11.42 2.85
N HIS A 48 6.13 11.14 1.61
CA HIS A 48 4.80 11.49 1.13
C HIS A 48 3.72 10.64 1.79
N THR A 49 4.04 9.39 2.16
CA THR A 49 3.13 8.51 2.91
C THR A 49 2.70 9.14 4.23
N PHE A 50 3.58 9.87 4.92
CA PHE A 50 3.22 10.56 6.16
C PHE A 50 2.30 11.74 5.91
N VAL A 51 2.52 12.47 4.81
CA VAL A 51 1.65 13.58 4.42
C VAL A 51 0.25 13.06 4.07
N HIS A 52 0.16 11.95 3.33
CA HIS A 52 -1.13 11.31 3.00
C HIS A 52 -1.87 10.88 4.27
N GLN A 53 -1.18 10.23 5.21
CA GLN A 53 -1.79 9.77 6.46
C GLN A 53 -2.31 10.93 7.32
N VAL A 54 -1.57 12.04 7.43
CA VAL A 54 -2.03 13.22 8.16
C VAL A 54 -3.22 13.88 7.45
N ALA A 55 -3.21 13.95 6.12
CA ALA A 55 -4.32 14.49 5.35
C ALA A 55 -5.62 13.70 5.59
N ASP A 56 -5.55 12.36 5.54
CA ASP A 56 -6.72 11.51 5.78
C ASP A 56 -7.23 11.61 7.21
N PHE A 57 -6.33 11.65 8.21
CA PHE A 57 -6.71 11.85 9.60
C PHE A 57 -7.44 13.18 9.82
N LEU A 58 -6.91 14.28 9.28
CA LEU A 58 -7.57 15.60 9.38
C LEU A 58 -8.91 15.62 8.65
N ALA A 59 -9.01 14.98 7.49
CA ALA A 59 -10.25 14.85 6.75
C ALA A 59 -11.30 14.08 7.57
N SER A 60 -10.89 13.01 8.24
CA SER A 60 -11.77 12.17 9.08
C SER A 60 -12.34 12.93 10.29
N LEU A 61 -11.55 13.84 10.89
CA LEU A 61 -12.04 14.72 11.95
C LEU A 61 -13.16 15.66 11.48
N SER A 62 -13.10 16.08 10.20
CA SER A 62 -14.10 16.98 9.61
C SER A 62 -15.36 16.25 9.14
N SER A 63 -15.21 15.04 8.58
CA SER A 63 -16.32 14.26 8.03
C SER A 63 -17.03 13.43 9.09
N GLY A 64 -16.35 13.08 10.18
CA GLY A 64 -16.83 12.13 11.20
C GLY A 64 -16.69 10.66 10.78
N GLU A 65 -16.19 10.39 9.57
CA GLU A 65 -15.92 9.03 9.10
C GLU A 65 -14.62 8.50 9.74
N PRO A 66 -14.49 7.18 9.97
CA PRO A 66 -13.29 6.61 10.56
C PRO A 66 -12.09 6.66 9.58
N CYS A 67 -10.94 7.17 10.04
CA CYS A 67 -9.66 7.00 9.36
C CYS A 67 -9.04 5.67 9.77
N ASN A 68 -8.73 4.82 8.79
CA ASN A 68 -8.00 3.57 9.02
C ASN A 68 -6.48 3.79 8.92
N PRO A 69 -5.66 2.97 9.59
CA PRO A 69 -6.05 1.94 10.55
C PRO A 69 -6.50 2.53 11.90
N THR A 70 -7.52 1.92 12.48
CA THR A 70 -8.03 2.24 13.83
C THR A 70 -7.24 1.49 14.91
N PHE A 71 -7.50 1.79 16.18
CA PHE A 71 -6.95 1.02 17.29
C PHE A 71 -7.41 -0.45 17.30
N ARG A 72 -8.57 -0.76 16.71
CA ARG A 72 -9.02 -2.15 16.57
C ARG A 72 -8.16 -2.90 15.55
N ASP A 73 -7.82 -2.25 14.43
CA ASP A 73 -6.92 -2.84 13.42
C ASP A 73 -5.50 -3.02 13.97
N ALA A 74 -5.04 -2.07 14.78
CA ALA A 74 -3.76 -2.18 15.47
C ALA A 74 -3.74 -3.35 16.48
N LEU A 75 -4.85 -3.60 17.19
CA LEU A 75 -4.96 -4.75 18.09
C LEU A 75 -4.86 -6.08 17.34
N GLU A 76 -5.53 -6.22 16.20
CA GLU A 76 -5.41 -7.44 15.40
C GLU A 76 -3.98 -7.64 14.88
N THR A 77 -3.29 -6.56 14.49
CA THR A 77 -1.86 -6.61 14.14
C THR A 77 -1.00 -7.07 15.32
N ALA A 78 -1.27 -6.57 16.53
CA ALA A 78 -0.53 -6.97 17.73
C ALA A 78 -0.69 -8.47 18.05
N LYS A 79 -1.90 -9.03 17.89
CA LYS A 79 -2.12 -10.47 18.08
C LYS A 79 -1.30 -11.32 17.11
N VAL A 80 -1.17 -10.88 15.85
CA VAL A 80 -0.28 -11.56 14.88
C VAL A 80 1.16 -11.52 15.37
N CYS A 81 1.65 -10.38 15.85
CA CYS A 81 3.00 -10.26 16.41
C CYS A 81 3.20 -11.22 17.59
N ASP A 82 2.24 -11.31 18.50
CA ASP A 82 2.29 -12.22 19.65
C ASP A 82 2.29 -13.69 19.21
N ALA A 83 1.46 -14.05 18.23
CA ALA A 83 1.42 -15.39 17.67
C ALA A 83 2.74 -15.78 16.99
N VAL A 84 3.40 -14.85 16.30
CA VAL A 84 4.74 -15.08 15.71
C VAL A 84 5.77 -15.37 16.81
N LEU A 85 5.77 -14.59 17.89
CA LEU A 85 6.68 -14.81 19.02
C LEU A 85 6.43 -16.16 19.71
N ALA A 86 5.15 -16.51 19.94
CA ALA A 86 4.77 -17.79 20.52
C ALA A 86 5.11 -18.98 19.61
N SER A 87 4.92 -18.82 18.29
CA SER A 87 5.30 -19.83 17.30
C SER A 87 6.80 -20.09 17.29
N ALA A 88 7.62 -19.03 17.37
CA ALA A 88 9.07 -19.15 17.42
C ALA A 88 9.55 -19.90 18.67
N ALA A 89 8.92 -19.66 19.83
CA ALA A 89 9.24 -20.33 21.08
C ALA A 89 8.86 -21.82 21.05
N ASP A 90 7.64 -22.14 20.60
CA ASP A 90 7.08 -23.49 20.66
C ASP A 90 7.36 -24.33 19.42
N ARG A 91 7.95 -23.73 18.37
CA ARG A 91 8.21 -24.34 17.06
C ARG A 91 6.96 -24.99 16.44
N SER A 92 5.81 -24.36 16.65
CA SER A 92 4.51 -24.82 16.19
C SER A 92 3.68 -23.65 15.65
N TRP A 93 2.74 -23.95 14.76
CA TRP A 93 1.78 -22.97 14.26
C TRP A 93 0.86 -22.48 15.39
N LYS A 94 0.42 -21.23 15.31
CA LYS A 94 -0.51 -20.59 16.25
C LYS A 94 -1.69 -20.01 15.48
N ASP A 95 -2.88 -20.16 16.05
CA ASP A 95 -4.07 -19.46 15.56
C ASP A 95 -4.05 -18.00 16.03
N VAL A 96 -4.63 -17.11 15.23
CA VAL A 96 -4.78 -15.67 15.50
C VAL A 96 -6.26 -15.30 15.47
#